data_AF-A0A0C2W1N5-F1
#
_entry.id   AF-A0A0C2W1N5-F1
#
_cell.length_a   1.000
_cell.length_b   1.000
_cell.length_c   1.000
_cell.angle_alpha   90.00
_cell.angle_beta   90.00
_cell.angle_gamma   90.00
#
_symmetry.space_group_name_H-M   'P 1'
#
loop_
_entity.id
_entity.type
_entity.pdbx_description
1 polymer ?
#
loop_
_entity_poly.entity_id
_entity_poly.type
_entity_poly.pdbx_seq_one_letter_code
_entity_poly.pdbx_strand_id
1 'polypeptide(L)'
;MKKSEIAIRDLNGVVRVSNLPSRDQLARAIDDFGASAKEATRYLSRLGSGVGDAVDSIVAMDNYAIRTLEAIERNQQPFYQLVAAISPFGTQDLSRTALVKTFDQVAKVLETNLIRLIGVSTGAMVALDRLDSQLNLIHQITVRDQVAIGTMHEEVLFRLWTQLGGNKVQVESMKGHLMLLAAVGCYRRNAAENVGKAIVELEKLSADLDILRERVAAPSIAGEDAIPIEVHLEALRSAVVRLAEGADRGRIKG
;
A
#
# COMPACT_ATOMS: atom_id res chain seq x y z
N MET A 1 6.42 11.84 11.15
CA MET A 1 6.59 10.60 11.96
C MET A 1 7.35 10.79 13.26
N LYS A 2 8.66 11.10 13.27
CA LYS A 2 9.40 11.34 14.53
C LYS A 2 8.80 12.50 15.36
N LYS A 3 8.35 13.55 14.68
CA LYS A 3 7.59 14.67 15.29
C LYS A 3 6.24 14.21 15.88
N SER A 4 5.57 13.26 15.24
CA SER A 4 4.29 12.70 15.69
C SER A 4 4.46 11.80 16.91
N GLU A 5 5.52 10.97 16.96
CA GLU A 5 5.87 10.17 18.15
C GLU A 5 6.18 11.05 19.36
N ILE A 6 6.95 12.12 19.17
CA ILE A 6 7.28 13.09 20.23
C ILE A 6 6.01 13.77 20.74
N ALA A 7 5.16 14.26 19.84
CA ALA A 7 3.91 14.91 20.20
C ALA A 7 2.92 13.98 20.95
N ILE A 8 2.84 12.69 20.57
CA ILE A 8 2.00 11.70 21.27
C ILE A 8 2.55 11.45 22.69
N ARG A 9 3.87 11.34 22.83
CA ARG A 9 4.53 11.18 24.14
C ARG A 9 4.33 12.40 25.03
N ASP A 10 4.47 13.60 24.47
CA ASP A 10 4.28 14.86 25.20
C ASP A 10 2.81 15.02 25.62
N LEU A 11 1.87 14.69 24.73
CA LEU A 11 0.43 14.65 25.04
C LEU A 11 0.11 13.70 26.19
N ASN A 12 0.68 12.49 26.18
CA ASN A 12 0.51 11.53 27.27
C ASN A 12 1.08 12.06 28.59
N GLY A 13 2.25 12.70 28.55
CA GLY A 13 2.86 13.35 29.71
C GLY A 13 1.93 14.38 30.36
N VAL A 14 1.27 15.22 29.55
CA VAL A 14 0.31 16.22 30.03
C VAL A 14 -0.97 15.57 30.58
N VAL A 15 -1.49 14.54 29.93
CA VAL A 15 -2.70 13.83 30.40
C VAL A 15 -2.46 13.16 31.76
N ARG A 16 -1.29 12.55 31.99
CA ARG A 16 -0.97 11.86 33.25
C ARG A 16 -0.94 12.77 34.47
N VAL A 17 -0.56 14.03 34.30
CA VAL A 17 -0.51 15.02 35.40
C VAL A 17 -1.79 15.85 35.52
N SER A 18 -2.82 15.49 34.75
CA SER A 18 -4.08 16.24 34.71
C SER A 18 -5.05 15.90 35.83
N ASN A 19 -6.03 16.79 36.03
CA ASN A 19 -7.17 16.60 36.93
C ASN A 19 -8.37 15.87 36.27
N LEU A 20 -8.15 15.18 35.16
CA LEU A 20 -9.22 14.43 34.49
C LEU A 20 -9.62 13.19 35.31
N PRO A 21 -10.93 12.92 35.48
CA PRO A 21 -11.42 11.71 36.14
C PRO A 21 -10.87 10.44 35.49
N SER A 22 -10.76 10.40 34.16
CA SER A 22 -10.28 9.24 33.41
C SER A 22 -8.83 9.37 32.93
N ARG A 23 -8.00 10.19 33.60
CA ARG A 23 -6.61 10.45 33.17
C ARG A 23 -5.79 9.20 32.86
N ASP A 24 -5.90 8.15 33.69
CA ASP A 24 -5.13 6.93 33.53
C ASP A 24 -5.64 6.09 32.35
N GLN A 25 -6.95 6.14 32.09
CA GLN A 25 -7.57 5.49 30.93
C GLN A 25 -7.21 6.22 29.63
N LEU A 26 -7.24 7.56 29.65
CA LEU A 26 -6.88 8.39 28.51
C LEU A 26 -5.39 8.27 28.16
N ALA A 27 -4.52 8.25 29.17
CA ALA A 27 -3.08 8.03 29.01
C ALA A 27 -2.77 6.69 28.31
N ARG A 28 -3.41 5.60 28.76
CA ARG A 28 -3.27 4.28 28.12
C ARG A 28 -3.76 4.28 26.68
N ALA A 29 -4.91 4.91 26.41
CA ALA A 29 -5.46 5.00 25.06
C ALA A 29 -4.53 5.76 24.09
N ILE A 30 -3.89 6.82 24.57
CA ILE A 30 -2.90 7.61 23.79
C ILE A 30 -1.63 6.79 23.53
N ASP A 31 -1.15 6.01 24.52
CA ASP A 31 -0.01 5.10 24.34
C ASP A 31 -0.31 4.04 23.28
N ASP A 32 -1.47 3.38 23.37
CA ASP A 32 -1.91 2.36 22.42
C ASP A 32 -2.09 2.93 21.00
N PHE A 33 -2.58 4.16 20.90
CA PHE A 33 -2.65 4.91 19.64
C PHE A 33 -1.26 5.16 19.05
N GLY A 34 -0.30 5.61 19.85
CA GLY A 34 1.08 5.81 19.41
C GLY A 34 1.74 4.52 18.89
N ALA A 35 1.53 3.40 19.59
CA ALA A 35 2.04 2.11 19.18
C ALA A 35 1.45 1.67 17.83
N SER A 36 0.13 1.83 17.66
CA SER A 36 -0.56 1.46 16.42
C SER A 36 -0.20 2.40 15.26
N ALA A 37 0.08 3.68 15.55
CA ALA A 37 0.52 4.66 14.55
C ALA A 37 1.88 4.26 13.95
N LYS A 38 2.78 3.80 14.81
CA LYS A 38 4.08 3.27 14.42
C LYS A 38 3.95 1.99 13.59
N GLU A 39 3.05 1.09 13.98
CA GLU A 39 2.76 -0.13 13.24
C GLU A 39 2.24 0.18 11.83
N ALA A 40 1.20 1.02 11.70
CA ALA A 40 0.66 1.44 10.41
C ALA A 40 1.74 2.06 9.51
N THR A 41 2.59 2.93 10.09
CA THR A 41 3.72 3.54 9.37
C THR A 41 4.69 2.51 8.80
N ARG A 42 4.99 1.46 9.56
CA ARG A 42 5.86 0.37 9.09
C ARG A 42 5.24 -0.38 7.93
N TYR A 43 3.95 -0.69 7.99
CA TYR A 43 3.25 -1.33 6.88
C TYR A 43 3.22 -0.44 5.63
N LEU A 44 2.89 0.84 5.78
CA LEU A 44 2.90 1.81 4.67
C LEU A 44 4.29 1.96 4.04
N SER A 45 5.35 1.99 4.85
CA SER A 45 6.72 2.04 4.35
C SER A 45 7.11 0.77 3.58
N ARG A 46 6.70 -0.41 4.08
CA ARG A 46 6.94 -1.71 3.41
C ARG A 46 6.15 -1.83 2.11
N LEU A 47 4.92 -1.31 2.10
CA LEU A 47 4.11 -1.21 0.89
C LEU A 47 4.84 -0.34 -0.15
N GLY A 48 5.26 0.87 0.25
CA GLY A 48 5.97 1.78 -0.65
C GLY A 48 7.28 1.23 -1.20
N SER A 49 8.07 0.47 -0.44
CA SER A 49 9.27 -0.20 -0.96
C SER A 49 8.91 -1.37 -1.87
N GLY A 50 7.94 -2.20 -1.47
CA GLY A 50 7.58 -3.38 -2.24
C GLY A 50 6.92 -3.04 -3.57
N VAL A 51 6.19 -1.92 -3.66
CA VAL A 51 5.66 -1.41 -4.94
C VAL A 51 6.79 -1.11 -5.90
N GLY A 52 7.89 -0.49 -5.43
CA GLY A 52 9.09 -0.28 -6.24
C GLY A 52 9.67 -1.58 -6.78
N ASP A 53 9.86 -2.58 -5.91
CA ASP A 53 10.35 -3.91 -6.32
C ASP A 53 9.44 -4.58 -7.37
N ALA A 54 8.12 -4.43 -7.24
CA ALA A 54 7.14 -5.00 -8.18
C ALA A 54 7.13 -4.26 -9.53
N VAL A 55 7.25 -2.93 -9.51
CA VAL A 55 7.42 -2.10 -10.72
C VAL A 55 8.64 -2.56 -11.50
N ASP A 56 9.79 -2.67 -10.83
CA ASP A 56 11.05 -3.10 -11.47
C ASP A 56 10.92 -4.51 -12.06
N SER A 57 10.24 -5.43 -11.36
CA SER A 57 9.99 -6.79 -11.82
C SER A 57 9.11 -6.84 -13.08
N ILE A 58 8.08 -5.99 -13.15
CA ILE A 58 7.19 -5.91 -14.32
C ILE A 58 7.88 -5.26 -15.51
N VAL A 59 8.64 -4.18 -15.29
CA VAL A 59 9.46 -3.57 -16.35
C VAL A 59 10.46 -4.59 -16.92
N ALA A 60 11.05 -5.44 -16.07
CA ALA A 60 11.92 -6.52 -16.53
C ALA A 60 11.15 -7.57 -17.36
N MET A 61 9.96 -7.98 -16.92
CA MET A 61 9.09 -8.93 -17.65
C MET A 61 8.65 -8.37 -19.00
N ASP A 62 8.31 -7.09 -19.04
CA ASP A 62 7.85 -6.38 -20.22
C ASP A 62 8.93 -6.23 -21.29
N ASN A 63 10.12 -5.75 -20.90
CA ASN A 63 11.27 -5.72 -21.80
C ASN A 63 11.62 -7.11 -22.36
N TYR A 64 11.39 -8.16 -21.57
CA TYR A 64 11.61 -9.53 -22.00
C TYR A 64 10.54 -10.02 -22.98
N ALA A 65 9.26 -9.75 -22.70
CA ALA A 65 8.14 -10.09 -23.58
C ALA A 65 8.30 -9.44 -24.96
N ILE A 66 8.68 -8.15 -25.02
CA ILE A 66 8.96 -7.46 -26.29
C ILE A 66 10.10 -8.13 -27.07
N ARG A 67 11.25 -8.37 -26.41
CA ARG A 67 12.40 -9.04 -27.07
C ARG A 67 12.03 -10.42 -27.61
N THR A 68 11.12 -11.10 -26.93
CA THR A 68 10.62 -12.40 -27.35
C THR A 68 9.74 -12.29 -28.59
N LEU A 69 8.77 -11.37 -28.60
CA LEU A 69 7.91 -11.13 -29.75
C LEU A 69 8.74 -10.77 -30.99
N GLU A 70 9.73 -9.90 -30.84
CA GLU A 70 10.69 -9.57 -31.91
C GLU A 70 11.48 -10.80 -32.40
N ALA A 71 11.86 -11.72 -31.50
CA ALA A 71 12.59 -12.93 -31.87
C ALA A 71 11.71 -13.93 -32.63
N ILE A 72 10.43 -14.03 -32.28
CA ILE A 72 9.44 -14.85 -32.98
C ILE A 72 9.18 -14.26 -34.38
N GLU A 73 8.97 -12.94 -34.49
CA GLU A 73 8.81 -12.26 -35.78
C GLU A 73 10.05 -12.40 -36.67
N ARG A 74 11.27 -12.28 -36.13
CA ARG A 74 12.52 -12.53 -36.89
C ARG A 74 12.68 -13.99 -37.32
N ASN A 75 12.18 -14.95 -36.56
CA ASN A 75 12.21 -16.37 -36.92
C ASN A 75 11.18 -16.75 -38.01
N GLN A 76 10.25 -15.85 -38.35
CA GLN A 76 9.33 -16.01 -39.50
C GLN A 76 9.93 -15.58 -40.84
N GLN A 77 11.20 -15.15 -40.88
CA GLN A 77 11.88 -14.76 -42.11
C GLN A 77 12.02 -15.93 -43.12
N PRO A 78 11.98 -15.69 -44.45
CA PRO A 78 11.99 -16.73 -45.48
C PRO A 78 13.18 -17.70 -45.38
N PHE A 79 14.34 -17.19 -44.94
CA PHE A 79 15.56 -17.97 -44.77
C PHE A 79 15.45 -19.00 -43.63
N TYR A 80 14.74 -18.69 -42.54
CA TYR A 80 14.55 -19.62 -41.42
C TYR A 80 13.62 -20.78 -41.79
N GLN A 81 12.58 -20.52 -42.59
CA GLN A 81 11.66 -21.55 -43.10
C GLN A 81 12.40 -22.58 -43.96
N LEU A 82 13.37 -22.12 -44.77
CA LEU A 82 14.22 -22.98 -45.60
C LEU A 82 15.14 -23.89 -44.77
N VAL A 83 15.70 -23.38 -43.66
CA VAL A 83 16.59 -24.16 -42.76
C VAL A 83 15.80 -25.13 -41.87
N ALA A 84 14.59 -24.74 -41.45
CA ALA A 84 13.69 -25.61 -40.68
C ALA A 84 13.16 -26.80 -41.49
N ALA A 85 12.92 -26.61 -42.79
CA ALA A 85 12.41 -27.66 -43.69
C ALA A 85 13.40 -28.82 -43.95
N ILE A 86 14.69 -28.63 -43.65
CA ILE A 86 15.77 -29.61 -43.92
C ILE A 86 16.44 -30.16 -42.65
N SER A 87 16.02 -29.71 -41.45
CA SER A 87 16.54 -30.24 -40.19
C SER A 87 15.64 -31.37 -39.65
N PRO A 88 16.14 -32.62 -39.51
CA PRO A 88 15.35 -33.74 -38.99
C PRO A 88 15.09 -33.64 -37.46
N PHE A 89 15.77 -32.73 -36.78
CA PHE A 89 15.51 -32.36 -35.39
C PHE A 89 15.18 -30.87 -35.36
N GLY A 90 13.91 -30.52 -35.15
CA GLY A 90 13.41 -29.16 -35.23
C GLY A 90 14.13 -28.22 -34.27
N THR A 91 14.56 -27.04 -34.74
CA THR A 91 15.18 -25.99 -33.92
C THR A 91 14.15 -25.10 -33.22
N GLN A 92 12.86 -25.22 -33.56
CA GLN A 92 11.77 -24.42 -33.00
C GLN A 92 11.48 -24.71 -31.51
N ASP A 93 11.58 -25.97 -31.08
CA ASP A 93 11.19 -26.37 -29.72
C ASP A 93 12.17 -25.91 -28.63
N LEU A 94 13.46 -25.77 -28.96
CA LEU A 94 14.49 -25.36 -28.00
C LEU A 94 14.37 -23.89 -27.61
N SER A 95 14.04 -23.00 -28.56
CA SER A 95 13.82 -21.58 -28.29
C SER A 95 12.52 -21.34 -27.51
N ARG A 96 11.45 -22.07 -27.85
CA ARG A 96 10.14 -21.99 -27.17
C ARG A 96 10.20 -22.50 -25.73
N THR A 97 10.85 -23.63 -25.50
CA THR A 97 10.97 -24.20 -24.15
C THR A 97 11.82 -23.31 -23.24
N ALA A 98 12.91 -22.74 -23.77
CA ALA A 98 13.73 -21.77 -23.03
C ALA A 98 12.92 -20.51 -22.68
N LEU A 99 12.12 -20.01 -23.63
CA LEU A 99 11.24 -18.86 -23.44
C LEU A 99 10.21 -19.09 -22.33
N VAL A 100 9.41 -20.15 -22.42
CA VAL A 100 8.37 -20.47 -21.43
C VAL A 100 8.99 -20.64 -20.04
N LYS A 101 10.16 -21.28 -19.97
CA LYS A 101 10.90 -21.47 -18.71
C LYS A 101 11.37 -20.16 -18.10
N THR A 102 11.91 -19.24 -18.89
CA THR A 102 12.37 -17.94 -18.40
C THR A 102 11.19 -17.02 -18.04
N PHE A 103 10.11 -17.04 -18.83
CA PHE A 103 8.88 -16.35 -18.48
C PHE A 103 8.33 -16.85 -17.13
N ASP A 104 8.22 -18.16 -16.94
CA ASP A 104 7.73 -18.76 -15.69
C ASP A 104 8.62 -18.35 -14.49
N GLN A 105 9.94 -18.21 -14.68
CA GLN A 105 10.84 -17.68 -13.64
C GLN A 105 10.54 -16.24 -13.26
N VAL A 106 10.33 -15.35 -14.24
CA VAL A 106 10.04 -13.92 -13.96
C VAL A 106 8.63 -13.77 -13.39
N ALA A 107 7.64 -14.47 -13.96
CA ALA A 107 6.27 -14.49 -13.47
C ALA A 107 6.20 -14.98 -12.02
N LYS A 108 6.96 -16.03 -11.66
CA LYS A 108 7.02 -16.53 -10.28
C LYS A 108 7.58 -15.51 -9.28
N VAL A 109 8.59 -14.73 -9.68
CA VAL A 109 9.12 -13.63 -8.86
C VAL A 109 8.06 -12.56 -8.64
N LEU A 110 7.34 -12.19 -9.71
CA LEU A 110 6.26 -11.22 -9.64
C LEU A 110 5.08 -11.71 -8.80
N GLU A 111 4.64 -12.94 -8.97
CA GLU A 111 3.59 -13.59 -8.17
C GLU A 111 3.93 -13.56 -6.68
N THR A 112 5.18 -13.91 -6.34
CA THR A 112 5.67 -13.86 -4.96
C THR A 112 5.62 -12.44 -4.40
N ASN A 113 6.02 -11.44 -5.20
CA ASN A 113 5.96 -10.03 -4.82
C ASN A 113 4.52 -9.54 -4.63
N LEU A 114 3.60 -9.96 -5.51
CA LEU A 114 2.18 -9.64 -5.44
C LEU A 114 1.52 -10.18 -4.18
N ILE A 115 1.70 -11.46 -3.89
CA ILE A 115 1.18 -12.09 -2.65
C ILE A 115 1.72 -11.35 -1.42
N ARG A 116 3.03 -11.06 -1.39
CA ARG A 116 3.65 -10.29 -0.31
C ARG A 116 3.01 -8.90 -0.17
N LEU A 117 2.81 -8.19 -1.28
CA LEU A 117 2.26 -6.83 -1.31
C LEU A 117 0.79 -6.77 -0.89
N ILE A 118 -0.02 -7.74 -1.31
CA ILE A 118 -1.41 -7.89 -0.88
C ILE A 118 -1.45 -8.12 0.64
N GLY A 119 -0.61 -9.01 1.16
CA GLY A 119 -0.50 -9.25 2.60
C GLY A 119 -0.08 -8.01 3.39
N VAL A 120 0.94 -7.28 2.91
CA VAL A 120 1.40 -6.02 3.54
C VAL A 120 0.32 -4.94 3.49
N SER A 121 -0.41 -4.82 2.38
CA SER A 121 -1.50 -3.84 2.20
C SER A 121 -2.69 -4.16 3.12
N THR A 122 -3.06 -5.44 3.23
CA THR A 122 -4.11 -5.90 4.15
C THR A 122 -3.71 -5.63 5.60
N GLY A 123 -2.45 -5.91 5.97
CA GLY A 123 -1.91 -5.56 7.29
C GLY A 123 -1.92 -4.04 7.55
N ALA A 124 -1.63 -3.23 6.53
CA ALA A 124 -1.73 -1.78 6.62
C ALA A 124 -3.17 -1.33 6.90
N MET A 125 -4.16 -1.89 6.19
CA MET A 125 -5.57 -1.58 6.38
C MET A 125 -6.04 -1.89 7.80
N VAL A 126 -5.73 -3.10 8.30
CA VAL A 126 -6.06 -3.50 9.68
C VAL A 126 -5.43 -2.55 10.70
N ALA A 127 -4.17 -2.14 10.50
CA ALA A 127 -3.51 -1.18 11.38
C ALA A 127 -4.16 0.22 11.33
N LEU A 128 -4.60 0.67 10.15
CA LEU A 128 -5.29 1.94 9.96
C LEU A 128 -6.71 1.93 10.57
N ASP A 129 -7.43 0.81 10.55
CA ASP A 129 -8.73 0.66 11.21
C ASP A 129 -8.61 0.62 12.73
N ARG A 130 -7.56 -0.04 13.24
CA ARG A 130 -7.22 -0.04 14.66
C ARG A 130 -6.94 1.38 15.16
N LEU A 131 -6.19 2.15 14.38
CA LEU A 131 -5.92 3.56 14.67
C LEU A 131 -7.19 4.40 14.75
N ASP A 132 -8.16 4.16 13.85
CA ASP A 132 -9.43 4.86 13.90
C ASP A 132 -10.23 4.53 15.15
N SER A 133 -10.30 3.24 15.49
CA SER A 133 -10.97 2.75 16.69
C SER A 133 -10.39 3.37 17.95
N GLN A 134 -9.06 3.51 18.02
CA GLN A 134 -8.37 4.15 19.15
C GLN A 134 -8.61 5.66 19.21
N LEU A 135 -8.65 6.36 18.07
CA LEU A 135 -9.03 7.78 18.03
C LEU A 135 -10.45 7.99 18.53
N ASN A 136 -11.38 7.13 18.11
CA ASN A 136 -12.78 7.16 18.57
C ASN A 136 -12.86 6.91 20.08
N LEU A 137 -12.08 5.97 20.61
CA LEU A 137 -12.02 5.70 22.04
C LEU A 137 -11.45 6.89 22.84
N ILE A 138 -10.38 7.52 22.36
CA ILE A 138 -9.82 8.76 22.95
C ILE A 138 -10.91 9.85 22.97
N HIS A 139 -11.65 10.01 21.87
CA HIS A 139 -12.74 10.99 21.77
C HIS A 139 -13.86 10.69 22.78
N GLN A 140 -14.33 9.44 22.87
CA GLN A 140 -15.37 9.03 23.82
C GLN A 140 -14.98 9.27 25.28
N ILE A 141 -13.75 8.93 25.67
CA ILE A 141 -13.25 9.19 27.03
C ILE A 141 -13.22 10.69 27.31
N THR A 142 -12.74 11.47 26.35
CA THR A 142 -12.65 12.94 26.47
C THR A 142 -14.04 13.57 26.65
N VAL A 143 -15.02 13.15 25.85
CA VAL A 143 -16.41 13.64 25.95
C VAL A 143 -17.07 13.22 27.28
N ARG A 144 -16.83 11.99 27.75
CA ARG A 144 -17.37 11.52 29.04
C ARG A 144 -16.83 12.34 30.22
N ASP A 145 -15.52 12.59 30.24
CA ASP A 145 -14.89 13.39 31.28
C ASP A 145 -15.43 14.83 31.28
N GLN A 146 -15.78 15.37 30.11
CA GLN A 146 -16.39 16.69 30.00
C GLN A 146 -17.75 16.78 30.71
N VAL A 147 -18.60 15.76 30.52
CA VAL A 147 -19.92 15.66 31.16
C VAL A 147 -19.76 15.53 32.67
N ALA A 148 -18.81 14.71 33.14
CA ALA A 148 -18.54 14.52 34.56
C ALA A 148 -18.05 15.81 35.27
N ILE A 149 -17.36 16.69 34.53
CA ILE A 149 -16.86 17.97 35.03
C ILE A 149 -17.93 19.08 34.95
N GLY A 150 -19.11 18.82 34.38
CA GLY A 150 -20.25 19.75 34.38
C GLY A 150 -20.12 20.93 33.41
N THR A 151 -19.36 20.77 32.32
CA THR A 151 -19.10 21.88 31.38
C THR A 151 -20.01 21.79 30.14
N MET A 152 -20.85 22.82 29.92
CA MET A 152 -21.78 22.91 28.79
C MET A 152 -21.09 23.34 27.47
N HIS A 153 -21.10 22.41 26.52
CA HIS A 153 -21.38 22.47 25.07
C HIS A 153 -20.79 23.51 24.09
N GLU A 154 -20.01 24.54 24.45
CA GLU A 154 -19.63 25.52 23.41
C GLU A 154 -18.15 25.65 23.02
N GLU A 155 -17.24 24.80 23.50
CA GLU A 155 -15.90 24.65 22.90
C GLU A 155 -15.19 23.44 23.50
N VAL A 156 -15.65 22.25 23.07
CA VAL A 156 -15.39 20.94 23.71
C VAL A 156 -13.90 20.62 23.88
N LEU A 157 -13.09 20.91 22.87
CA LEU A 157 -11.66 20.64 22.92
C LEU A 157 -10.91 21.74 23.66
N PHE A 158 -11.12 23.00 23.28
CA PHE A 158 -10.36 24.14 23.80
C PHE A 158 -10.48 24.31 25.33
N ARG A 159 -11.68 24.12 25.91
CA ARG A 159 -11.90 24.33 27.36
C ARG A 159 -11.41 23.18 28.23
N LEU A 160 -11.49 21.94 27.76
CA LEU A 160 -11.00 20.75 28.45
C LEU A 160 -9.47 20.84 28.64
N TRP A 161 -8.78 21.34 27.62
CA TRP A 161 -7.34 21.59 27.66
C TRP A 161 -6.92 22.80 28.48
N THR A 162 -7.78 23.82 28.57
CA THR A 162 -7.57 24.95 29.48
C THR A 162 -7.67 24.51 30.94
N GLN A 163 -8.49 23.49 31.21
CA GLN A 163 -8.73 22.93 32.55
C GLN A 163 -7.69 21.85 32.96
N LEU A 164 -6.96 21.29 32.00
CA LEU A 164 -5.84 20.37 32.21
C LEU A 164 -4.56 21.02 32.78
N GLY A 165 -4.48 22.34 32.85
CA GLY A 165 -3.32 23.06 33.39
C GLY A 165 -3.21 24.48 32.85
N GLY A 166 -3.73 25.45 33.58
CA GLY A 166 -3.79 26.86 33.16
C GLY A 166 -2.42 27.52 33.05
N ASN A 167 -1.93 27.69 31.83
CA ASN A 167 -1.04 28.77 31.39
C ASN A 167 -1.27 28.98 29.87
N LYS A 168 -1.25 30.21 29.35
CA LYS A 168 -1.41 30.48 27.90
C LYS A 168 -0.46 29.64 27.04
N VAL A 169 0.74 29.37 27.55
CA VAL A 169 1.76 28.52 26.90
C VAL A 169 1.33 27.04 26.83
N GLN A 170 0.67 26.52 27.86
CA GLN A 170 0.15 25.13 27.87
C GLN A 170 -1.12 24.99 27.02
N VAL A 171 -1.95 26.03 26.93
CA VAL A 171 -3.09 26.06 26.01
C VAL A 171 -2.62 26.09 24.55
N GLU A 172 -1.55 26.82 24.25
CA GLU A 172 -0.99 26.89 22.90
C GLU A 172 -0.29 25.60 22.48
N SER A 173 0.48 24.95 23.37
CA SER A 173 1.07 23.64 23.07
C SER A 173 -0.01 22.58 22.83
N MET A 174 -1.12 22.67 23.55
CA MET A 174 -2.22 21.73 23.43
C MET A 174 -3.04 21.90 22.15
N LYS A 175 -3.25 23.15 21.69
CA LYS A 175 -3.75 23.39 20.32
C LYS A 175 -2.86 22.73 19.27
N GLY A 176 -1.53 22.81 19.44
CA GLY A 176 -0.57 22.11 18.58
C GLY A 176 -0.79 20.60 18.55
N HIS A 177 -1.04 19.96 19.71
CA HIS A 177 -1.32 18.52 19.78
C HIS A 177 -2.67 18.14 19.13
N LEU A 178 -3.70 18.99 19.25
CA LEU A 178 -4.99 18.74 18.60
C LEU A 178 -4.95 18.87 17.09
N MET A 179 -4.25 19.89 16.60
CA MET A 179 -3.98 20.02 15.17
C MET A 179 -3.23 18.78 14.67
N LEU A 180 -2.33 18.23 15.48
CA LEU A 180 -1.62 17.00 15.15
C LEU A 180 -2.53 15.76 15.17
N LEU A 181 -3.41 15.58 16.15
CA LEU A 181 -4.41 14.48 16.12
C LEU A 181 -5.34 14.58 14.91
N ALA A 182 -5.83 15.77 14.59
CA ALA A 182 -6.67 16.00 13.41
C ALA A 182 -5.90 15.72 12.12
N ALA A 183 -4.63 16.13 12.05
CA ALA A 183 -3.75 15.83 10.93
C ALA A 183 -3.49 14.31 10.81
N VAL A 184 -3.30 13.59 11.91
CA VAL A 184 -3.15 12.13 11.89
C VAL A 184 -4.44 11.45 11.47
N GLY A 185 -5.61 11.91 11.93
CA GLY A 185 -6.90 11.39 11.49
C GLY A 185 -7.18 11.63 10.00
N CYS A 186 -6.76 12.79 9.47
CA CYS A 186 -6.82 13.08 8.03
C CYS A 186 -5.85 12.20 7.23
N TYR A 187 -4.59 12.11 7.69
CA TYR A 187 -3.57 11.27 7.08
C TYR A 187 -4.01 9.79 7.04
N ARG A 188 -4.56 9.28 8.14
CA ARG A 188 -5.08 7.91 8.26
C ARG A 188 -6.16 7.63 7.22
N ARG A 189 -7.14 8.53 7.06
CA ARG A 189 -8.22 8.38 6.06
C ARG A 189 -7.68 8.34 4.64
N ASN A 190 -6.79 9.29 4.30
CA ASN A 190 -6.16 9.32 2.99
C ASN A 190 -5.30 8.07 2.74
N ALA A 191 -4.57 7.62 3.76
CA ALA A 191 -3.77 6.39 3.68
C ALA A 191 -4.66 5.17 3.46
N ALA A 192 -5.78 5.05 4.19
CA ALA A 192 -6.71 3.92 4.03
C ALA A 192 -7.33 3.89 2.63
N GLU A 193 -7.76 5.05 2.11
CA GLU A 193 -8.27 5.14 0.74
C GLU A 193 -7.21 4.70 -0.29
N ASN A 194 -5.97 5.18 -0.14
CA ASN A 194 -4.87 4.82 -1.05
C ASN A 194 -4.48 3.35 -0.96
N VAL A 195 -4.42 2.78 0.26
CA VAL A 195 -4.15 1.35 0.47
C VAL A 195 -5.28 0.50 -0.11
N GLY A 196 -6.54 0.92 0.05
CA GLY A 196 -7.69 0.23 -0.55
C GLY A 196 -7.60 0.17 -2.07
N LYS A 197 -7.25 1.29 -2.72
CA LYS A 197 -6.98 1.33 -4.17
C LYS A 197 -5.82 0.42 -4.55
N ALA A 198 -4.74 0.43 -3.77
CA ALA A 198 -3.58 -0.42 -4.03
C ALA A 198 -3.92 -1.91 -3.96
N ILE A 199 -4.76 -2.35 -3.01
CA ILE A 199 -5.21 -3.74 -2.92
C ILE A 199 -5.94 -4.16 -4.20
N VAL A 200 -6.92 -3.36 -4.64
CA VAL A 200 -7.69 -3.65 -5.87
C VAL A 200 -6.78 -3.76 -7.10
N GLU A 201 -5.81 -2.85 -7.23
CA GLU A 201 -4.85 -2.88 -8.34
C GLU A 201 -3.91 -4.09 -8.27
N LEU A 202 -3.45 -4.48 -7.08
CA LEU A 202 -2.60 -5.67 -6.89
C LEU A 202 -3.35 -6.97 -7.22
N GLU A 203 -4.62 -7.07 -6.83
CA GLU A 203 -5.47 -8.22 -7.17
C GLU A 203 -5.69 -8.32 -8.68
N LYS A 204 -5.95 -7.19 -9.35
CA LYS A 204 -6.04 -7.13 -10.81
C LYS A 204 -4.73 -7.56 -11.47
N LEU A 205 -3.58 -7.08 -10.97
CA LEU A 205 -2.26 -7.44 -11.47
C LEU A 205 -1.98 -8.95 -11.34
N SER A 206 -2.45 -9.56 -10.25
CA SER A 206 -2.37 -11.02 -10.06
C SER A 206 -3.18 -11.78 -11.11
N ALA A 207 -4.43 -11.36 -11.34
CA ALA A 207 -5.28 -11.99 -12.35
C ALA A 207 -4.72 -11.84 -13.77
N ASP A 208 -4.22 -10.64 -14.10
CA ASP A 208 -3.59 -10.37 -15.41
C ASP A 208 -2.32 -11.22 -15.61
N LEU A 209 -1.53 -11.43 -14.56
CA LEU A 209 -0.35 -12.31 -14.60
C LEU A 209 -0.71 -13.77 -14.84
N ASP A 210 -1.76 -14.27 -14.21
CA ASP A 210 -2.24 -15.66 -14.39
C ASP A 210 -2.68 -15.89 -15.84
N ILE A 211 -3.42 -14.95 -16.42
CA ILE A 211 -3.85 -14.99 -17.83
C ILE A 211 -2.62 -14.99 -18.77
N LEU A 212 -1.64 -14.13 -18.49
CA LEU A 212 -0.40 -14.08 -19.27
C LEU A 212 0.37 -15.40 -19.22
N ARG A 213 0.44 -16.02 -18.05
CA ARG A 213 1.10 -17.32 -17.87
C ARG A 213 0.42 -18.43 -18.66
N GLU A 214 -0.91 -18.49 -18.63
CA GLU A 214 -1.69 -19.44 -19.41
C GLU A 214 -1.44 -19.27 -20.92
N ARG A 215 -1.44 -18.02 -21.40
CA ARG A 215 -1.21 -17.70 -22.83
C ARG A 215 0.21 -18.03 -23.29
N VAL A 216 1.24 -17.73 -22.50
CA VAL A 216 2.62 -18.06 -22.85
C VAL A 216 2.83 -19.59 -22.90
N ALA A 217 2.14 -20.35 -22.05
CA ALA A 217 2.20 -21.81 -22.05
C ALA A 217 1.50 -22.43 -23.28
N ALA A 218 0.35 -21.90 -23.71
CA ALA A 218 -0.50 -22.48 -24.74
C ALA A 218 -1.02 -21.48 -25.82
N PRO A 219 -0.14 -20.82 -26.59
CA PRO A 219 -0.53 -19.79 -27.57
C PRO A 219 -1.38 -20.33 -28.73
N SER A 220 -1.19 -21.60 -29.15
CA SER A 220 -1.91 -22.21 -30.27
C SER A 220 -3.37 -22.56 -29.98
N ILE A 221 -3.79 -22.56 -28.72
CA ILE A 221 -5.17 -22.84 -28.30
C ILE A 221 -6.01 -21.55 -28.21
N ALA A 222 -5.36 -20.38 -28.16
CA ALA A 222 -6.03 -19.12 -27.88
C ALA A 222 -7.02 -18.68 -28.99
N GLY A 223 -6.86 -19.13 -30.24
CA GLY A 223 -7.71 -18.75 -31.37
C GLY A 223 -7.45 -17.33 -31.91
N GLU A 224 -8.01 -16.98 -33.08
CA GLU A 224 -7.87 -15.64 -33.70
C GLU A 224 -8.66 -14.55 -32.95
N ASP A 225 -9.71 -14.91 -32.19
CA ASP A 225 -10.56 -13.98 -31.42
C ASP A 225 -9.99 -13.62 -30.03
N ALA A 226 -8.79 -14.10 -29.70
CA ALA A 226 -8.19 -13.93 -28.39
C ALA A 226 -7.57 -12.53 -28.23
N ILE A 227 -7.79 -11.91 -27.07
CA ILE A 227 -7.09 -10.66 -26.71
C ILE A 227 -5.56 -10.84 -26.85
N PRO A 228 -4.86 -9.99 -27.63
CA PRO A 228 -3.43 -10.10 -27.82
C PRO A 228 -2.63 -9.98 -26.52
N ILE A 229 -1.47 -10.64 -26.44
CA ILE A 229 -0.63 -10.64 -25.23
C ILE A 229 -0.15 -9.22 -24.87
N GLU A 230 0.01 -8.38 -25.89
CA GLU A 230 0.38 -6.97 -25.81
C GLU A 230 -0.66 -6.17 -25.02
N VAL A 231 -1.94 -6.50 -25.15
CA VAL A 231 -3.02 -5.81 -24.43
C VAL A 231 -2.97 -6.16 -22.94
N HIS A 232 -2.68 -7.41 -22.59
CA HIS A 232 -2.50 -7.81 -21.19
C HIS A 232 -1.24 -7.20 -20.57
N LEU A 233 -0.15 -7.13 -21.34
CA LEU A 233 1.08 -6.50 -20.91
C LEU A 233 0.89 -4.99 -20.68
N GLU A 234 0.12 -4.33 -21.53
CA GLU A 234 -0.26 -2.93 -21.36
C GLU A 234 -1.19 -2.73 -20.15
N ALA A 235 -2.10 -3.68 -19.89
CA ALA A 235 -2.92 -3.66 -18.68
C ALA A 235 -2.06 -3.76 -17.40
N LEU A 236 -1.05 -4.65 -17.38
CA LEU A 236 -0.07 -4.75 -16.29
C LEU A 236 0.69 -3.43 -16.10
N ARG A 237 1.25 -2.86 -17.18
CA ARG A 237 1.97 -1.58 -17.13
C ARG A 237 1.10 -0.47 -16.54
N SER A 238 -0.13 -0.35 -17.04
CA SER A 238 -1.08 0.66 -16.60
C SER A 238 -1.45 0.49 -15.12
N ALA A 239 -1.66 -0.75 -14.66
CA ALA A 239 -1.91 -1.06 -13.25
C ALA A 239 -0.72 -0.71 -12.34
N VAL A 240 0.50 -1.00 -12.79
CA VAL A 240 1.73 -0.63 -12.09
C VAL A 240 1.91 0.88 -11.98
N VAL A 241 1.65 1.63 -13.06
CA VAL A 241 1.72 3.10 -13.03
C VAL A 241 0.71 3.65 -12.01
N ARG A 242 -0.53 3.17 -12.02
CA ARG A 242 -1.54 3.57 -11.02
C ARG A 242 -1.09 3.23 -9.59
N LEU A 243 -0.50 2.05 -9.39
CA LEU A 243 0.02 1.60 -8.10
C LEU A 243 1.19 2.49 -7.62
N ALA A 244 2.12 2.84 -8.51
CA ALA A 244 3.26 3.70 -8.23
C ALA A 244 2.80 5.14 -7.88
N GLU A 245 1.87 5.70 -8.65
CA GLU A 245 1.28 7.01 -8.35
C GLU A 245 0.50 6.99 -7.02
N GLY A 246 -0.17 5.88 -6.69
CA GLY A 246 -0.87 5.71 -5.41
C GLY A 246 0.12 5.65 -4.22
N ALA A 247 1.22 4.93 -4.39
CA ALA A 247 2.27 4.81 -3.39
C ALA A 247 3.02 6.13 -3.15
N ASP A 248 3.30 6.91 -4.20
CA ASP A 248 3.96 8.21 -4.08
C ASP A 248 3.04 9.28 -3.45
N ARG A 249 1.74 9.24 -3.77
CA ARG A 249 0.71 10.06 -3.09
C ARG A 249 0.61 9.74 -1.59
N GLY A 250 0.86 8.49 -1.19
CA GLY A 250 0.96 8.08 0.22
C GLY A 250 2.23 8.53 0.94
N ARG A 251 3.29 8.89 0.20
CA ARG A 251 4.56 9.44 0.74
C ARG A 251 4.51 10.95 1.01
N ILE A 252 3.43 11.65 0.65
CA ILE A 252 3.36 13.11 0.74
C ILE A 252 3.36 13.57 2.21
N LYS A 253 4.56 14.04 2.60
CA LYS A 253 4.94 15.02 3.65
C LYS A 253 4.63 14.65 5.10
N GLY A 254 5.66 14.10 5.76
CA GLY A 254 5.78 14.12 7.22
C GLY A 254 6.28 15.43 7.80
#